data_AF-A0A357R551-F1
#
_entry.id   AF-A0A357R551-F1
#
_cell.length_a   1.000
_cell.length_b   1.000
_cell.length_c   1.000
_cell.angle_alpha   90.00
_cell.angle_beta   90.00
_cell.angle_gamma   90.00
#
_symmetry.space_group_name_H-M   'P 1'
#
loop_
_entity.id
_entity.type
_entity.pdbx_description
1 polymer ?
#
loop_
_entity_poly.entity_id
_entity_poly.type
_entity_poly.pdbx_seq_one_letter_code
_entity_poly.pdbx_strand_id
1 'polypeptide(L)' 'VGGVKEKVLAAHRLGIGTIILPRENEKDGEEIPANIRRKLKLVLVEEMDSVLDRVVIEDAN' A
#
# COMPACT_ATOMS: atom_id res chain seq x y z
N VAL A 1 -0.45 -10.83 5.68
CA VAL A 1 0.74 -10.22 6.34
C VAL A 1 0.33 -9.55 7.65
N GLY A 2 1.10 -9.69 8.74
CA GLY A 2 0.82 -8.99 10.01
C GLY A 2 1.39 -7.56 10.05
N GLY A 3 0.78 -6.67 10.84
CA GLY A 3 1.29 -5.31 11.09
C GLY A 3 1.08 -4.32 9.95
N VAL A 4 0.00 -4.46 9.18
CA VAL A 4 -0.35 -3.56 8.05
C VAL A 4 -0.46 -2.10 8.54
N LYS A 5 -1.05 -1.89 9.71
CA LYS A 5 -1.22 -0.57 10.32
C LYS A 5 0.12 0.11 10.61
N GLU A 6 1.07 -0.58 11.22
CA GLU A 6 2.41 -0.04 11.48
C GLU A 6 3.15 0.30 10.18
N LYS A 7 3.06 -0.57 9.16
CA LYS A 7 3.67 -0.34 7.85
C LYS A 7 3.10 0.90 7.17
N VAL A 8 1.79 1.09 7.25
CA VAL A 8 1.11 2.26 6.69
C VAL A 8 1.49 3.55 7.43
N LEU A 9 1.55 3.51 8.75
CA LEU A 9 2.01 4.64 9.56
C LEU A 9 3.46 5.01 9.25
N ALA A 10 4.34 4.02 9.06
CA ALA A 10 5.72 4.24 8.66
C ALA A 10 5.81 4.87 7.26
N ALA A 11 5.07 4.34 6.29
CA ALA A 11 4.99 4.88 4.94
C ALA A 11 4.53 6.35 4.93
N HIS A 12 3.47 6.67 5.66
CA HIS A 12 2.99 8.04 5.81
C HIS A 12 4.04 8.96 6.44
N ARG A 13 4.78 8.50 7.47
CA ARG A 13 5.88 9.27 8.08
C ARG A 13 7.04 9.52 7.12
N LEU A 14 7.31 8.58 6.22
CA LEU A 14 8.35 8.67 5.21
C LEU A 14 7.91 9.43 3.95
N GLY A 15 6.66 9.91 3.90
CA GLY A 15 6.11 10.57 2.71
C GLY A 15 5.80 9.63 1.56
N ILE A 16 5.80 8.31 1.80
CA ILE A 16 5.43 7.31 0.80
C ILE A 16 3.92 7.35 0.63
N GLY A 17 3.49 7.81 -0.53
CA GLY A 17 2.08 8.03 -0.85
C GLY A 17 1.35 6.80 -1.39
N THR A 18 2.04 5.73 -1.78
CA THR A 18 1.41 4.55 -2.41
C THR A 18 1.80 3.28 -1.68
N ILE A 19 0.81 2.44 -1.37
CA ILE A 19 0.98 1.18 -0.65
C ILE A 19 0.22 0.10 -1.41
N ILE A 20 0.92 -0.97 -1.77
CA ILE A 20 0.33 -2.14 -2.41
C ILE A 20 0.11 -3.21 -1.34
N LEU A 21 -1.13 -3.71 -1.26
CA LEU A 21 -1.55 -4.73 -0.29
C LEU A 21 -2.26 -5.86 -1.02
N PRO A 22 -2.11 -7.11 -0.58
CA PRO A 22 -2.89 -8.20 -1.13
C PRO A 22 -4.37 -8.05 -0.72
N ARG A 23 -5.29 -8.53 -1.55
CA ARG A 23 -6.75 -8.40 -1.33
C ARG A 23 -7.20 -9.07 -0.04
N GLU A 24 -6.53 -10.13 0.39
CA GLU A 24 -6.75 -10.78 1.69
C GLU A 24 -6.56 -9.82 2.87
N ASN A 25 -5.73 -8.77 2.71
CA ASN A 25 -5.43 -7.76 3.72
C ASN A 25 -6.26 -6.47 3.54
N GLU A 26 -7.34 -6.51 2.75
CA GLU A 26 -8.27 -5.39 2.60
C GLU A 26 -8.84 -4.95 3.96
N LYS A 27 -9.25 -5.91 4.80
CA LYS A 27 -9.82 -5.65 6.13
C LYS A 27 -8.87 -4.87 7.03
N ASP A 28 -7.58 -5.21 7.01
CA ASP A 28 -6.55 -4.47 7.76
C ASP A 28 -6.36 -3.05 7.22
N GLY A 29 -6.54 -2.86 5.91
CA GLY A 29 -6.52 -1.57 5.25
C GLY A 29 -7.69 -0.67 5.63
N GLU A 30 -8.84 -1.25 5.96
CA GLU A 30 -10.02 -0.52 6.42
C GLU A 30 -9.89 -0.01 7.86
N GLU A 31 -9.09 -0.66 8.71
CA GLU A 31 -8.78 -0.20 10.07
C GLU A 31 -7.93 1.09 10.11
N ILE A 32 -7.40 1.51 8.95
CA ILE A 32 -6.60 2.73 8.84
C ILE A 32 -7.53 3.94 8.82
N PRO A 33 -7.31 4.94 9.70
CA PRO A 33 -8.21 6.07 9.79
C PRO A 33 -8.22 6.89 8.49
N ALA A 34 -9.39 7.41 8.13
CA ALA A 34 -9.66 8.02 6.83
C ALA A 34 -8.77 9.24 6.52
N ASN A 35 -8.28 9.95 7.54
CA ASN A 35 -7.34 11.06 7.37
C ASN A 35 -5.98 10.62 6.80
N ILE A 36 -5.52 9.43 7.17
CA ILE A 36 -4.29 8.82 6.65
C ILE A 36 -4.58 8.15 5.31
N ARG A 37 -5.68 7.38 5.22
CA ARG A 37 -6.10 6.71 3.98
C ARG A 37 -6.34 7.68 2.81
N ARG A 38 -6.81 8.91 3.06
CA ARG A 38 -6.94 9.93 2.00
C ARG A 38 -5.61 10.44 1.45
N LYS A 39 -4.54 10.36 2.24
CA LYS A 39 -3.18 10.77 1.85
C LYS A 39 -2.38 9.62 1.26
N LEU A 40 -2.93 8.41 1.27
CA LEU A 40 -2.27 7.19 0.84
C LEU A 40 -3.11 6.49 -0.23
N LYS A 41 -2.49 6.16 -1.35
CA LYS A 41 -3.05 5.33 -2.40
C LYS A 41 -2.85 3.87 -2.01
N LEU A 42 -3.87 3.27 -1.38
CA LEU A 42 -3.91 1.83 -1.14
C LEU A 42 -4.34 1.11 -2.42
N VAL A 43 -3.51 0.20 -2.88
CA VAL A 43 -3.69 -0.57 -4.11
C VAL A 43 -3.82 -2.04 -3.72
N LEU A 44 -5.01 -2.61 -3.94
CA LEU A 44 -5.26 -4.01 -3.63
C LEU A 44 -4.93 -4.90 -4.83
N VAL A 45 -4.12 -5.93 -4.63
CA VAL A 45 -3.70 -6.91 -5.64
C VAL A 45 -4.13 -8.31 -5.23
N GLU A 46 -4.49 -9.16 -6.18
CA GLU A 46 -4.81 -10.57 -5.90
C GLU A 46 -3.62 -11.48 -6.18
N GLU A 47 -2.80 -11.11 -7.17
CA GLU A 47 -1.66 -11.90 -7.63
C GLU A 47 -0.42 -11.02 -7.81
N MET A 48 0.77 -11.64 -7.76
CA MET A 48 2.05 -10.95 -7.88
C MET A 48 2.22 -10.26 -9.25
N ASP A 49 1.65 -10.84 -10.31
CA ASP A 49 1.71 -10.24 -11.65
C ASP A 49 1.05 -8.85 -11.67
N SER A 50 -0.06 -8.67 -10.94
CA SER A 50 -0.72 -7.37 -10.78
C SER A 50 0.13 -6.33 -10.03
N VAL A 51 1.16 -6.76 -9.28
CA VAL A 51 2.12 -5.85 -8.64
C VAL A 51 3.06 -5.29 -9.69
N LEU A 52 3.58 -6.15 -10.57
CA LEU A 52 4.54 -5.77 -11.60
C LEU A 52 3.94 -4.77 -12.60
N ASP A 53 2.68 -4.96 -13.00
CA ASP A 53 1.96 -4.00 -13.86
C ASP A 53 1.79 -2.62 -13.22
N ARG A 54 1.78 -2.56 -11.89
CA ARG A 54 1.50 -1.32 -11.12
C ARG A 54 2.75 -0.64 -10.60
N VAL A 55 3.87 -1.35 -10.57
CA VAL A 55 5.18 -0.82 -10.20
C VAL A 55 5.98 -0.70 -11.49
N VAL A 56 5.87 0.43 -12.17
CA VAL A 56 6.83 0.80 -13.20
C VAL A 56 8.13 1.10 -12.49
N ILE A 57 9.05 0.15 -12.51
CA ILE A 57 10.45 0.41 -12.16
C ILE A 57 11.00 1.14 -13.37
N GLU A 58 10.92 2.47 -13.38
CA GLU A 58 11.82 3.24 -14.23
C GLU A 58 13.21 2.99 -13.65
N ASP A 59 13.92 2.00 -14.20
CA ASP A 59 15.36 1.91 -14.06
C ASP A 59 15.92 3.29 -14.46
N ALA A 60 16.45 3.99 -13.45
CA ALA A 60 17.16 5.23 -13.66
C ALA A 60 18.34 4.91 -14.58
N ASN A 61 18.23 5.39 -15.82
CA ASN A 61 19.27 5.41 -16.84
C ASN A 61 20.59 5.97 -16.30
#